data_AF-A0A2N7B3S8-F1
#
_entry.id   AF-A0A2N7B3S8-F1
#
_cell.length_a   1.000
_cell.length_b   1.000
_cell.length_c   1.000
_cell.angle_alpha   90.00
_cell.angle_beta   90.00
_cell.angle_gamma   90.00
#
_symmetry.space_group_name_H-M   'P 1'
#
loop_
_entity.id
_entity.type
_entity.pdbx_description
1 polymer ?
#
loop_
_entity_poly.entity_id
_entity_poly.type
_entity_poly.pdbx_seq_one_letter_code
_entity_poly.pdbx_strand_id
1 'polypeptide(L)' 'MSFTQLKPRQVINKAFLKVKPNRIDIEKFKNHLILVLDQIHELESEEFHKNIVSRFLETTY' A
#
# COMPACT_ATOMS: atom_id res chain seq x y z
N MET A 1 -24.01 -12.90 6.61
CA MET A 1 -22.94 -12.34 7.46
C MET A 1 -23.17 -10.84 7.57
N SER A 2 -23.22 -10.27 8.77
CA SER A 2 -23.30 -8.81 8.96
C SER A 2 -21.88 -8.23 9.01
N PHE A 3 -21.58 -7.26 8.14
CA PHE A 3 -20.30 -6.55 8.18
C PHE A 3 -20.44 -5.34 9.11
N THR A 4 -19.69 -5.36 10.22
CA THR A 4 -19.63 -4.21 11.12
C THR A 4 -18.64 -3.20 10.56
N GLN A 5 -19.12 -2.04 10.14
CA GLN A 5 -18.26 -0.98 9.61
C GLN A 5 -17.47 -0.33 10.76
N LEU A 6 -16.16 -0.59 10.80
CA LEU A 6 -15.26 0.03 11.76
C LEU A 6 -14.65 1.32 11.18
N LYS A 7 -14.53 2.36 12.00
CA LYS A 7 -13.84 3.59 11.58
C LYS A 7 -12.33 3.34 11.44
N PRO A 8 -11.63 4.00 10.51
CA PRO A 8 -10.19 3.82 10.32
C PRO A 8 -9.35 3.96 11.60
N ARG A 9 -9.72 4.91 12.48
CA ARG A 9 -9.03 5.11 13.77
C ARG A 9 -9.19 3.95 14.76
N GLN A 10 -10.22 3.12 14.60
CA GLN A 10 -10.47 1.96 15.46
C GLN A 10 -9.64 0.74 15.05
N VAL A 11 -9.27 0.64 13.78
CA VAL A 11 -8.54 -0.50 13.22
C VAL A 11 -7.04 -0.26 13.10
N ILE A 12 -6.60 1.00 13.04
CA ILE A 12 -5.18 1.33 12.93
C ILE A 12 -4.46 1.07 14.27
N ASN A 13 -3.24 0.53 14.21
CA ASN A 13 -2.43 0.29 15.41
C ASN A 13 -2.19 1.62 16.15
N LYS A 14 -2.34 1.59 17.49
CA LYS A 14 -2.21 2.76 18.38
C LYS A 14 -0.90 3.52 18.21
N ALA A 15 0.19 2.87 17.81
CA ALA A 15 1.46 3.53 17.52
C ALA A 15 1.34 4.54 16.37
N PHE A 16 0.62 4.20 15.29
CA PHE A 16 0.43 5.06 14.13
C PHE A 16 -0.54 6.22 14.38
N LEU A 17 -1.42 6.13 15.38
CA LEU A 17 -2.26 7.28 15.79
C LEU A 17 -1.45 8.46 16.32
N LYS A 18 -0.22 8.21 16.79
CA LYS A 18 0.69 9.23 17.32
C LYS A 18 1.62 9.82 16.26
N VAL A 19 1.70 9.18 15.08
CA VAL A 19 2.55 9.64 13.98
C VAL A 19 1.76 10.63 13.14
N LYS A 20 2.30 11.84 12.97
CA LYS A 20 1.67 12.84 12.11
C LYS A 20 1.82 12.39 10.65
N PRO A 21 0.72 12.31 9.86
CA PRO A 21 0.82 11.99 8.45
C PRO A 21 1.59 13.08 7.71
N ASN A 22 2.57 12.69 6.90
CA ASN A 22 3.28 13.57 5.99
C ASN A 22 2.62 13.49 4.61
N ARG A 23 2.18 14.63 4.08
CA ARG A 23 1.49 14.67 2.78
C ARG A 23 2.37 14.17 1.65
N ILE A 24 3.67 14.47 1.69
CA ILE A 24 4.62 14.04 0.66
C ILE A 24 4.71 12.52 0.61
N ASP A 25 4.82 11.87 1.77
CA ASP A 25 4.93 10.42 1.87
C ASP A 25 3.64 9.72 1.41
N ILE A 26 2.47 10.33 1.69
CA ILE A 26 1.17 9.82 1.21
C ILE A 26 1.09 9.90 -0.32
N GLU A 27 1.48 11.02 -0.92
CA GLU A 27 1.44 11.16 -2.40
C GLU A 27 2.47 10.24 -3.05
N LYS A 28 3.66 10.07 -2.46
CA LYS A 28 4.69 9.11 -2.90
C LYS A 28 4.14 7.68 -2.89
N PHE A 29 3.57 7.24 -1.77
CA PHE A 29 2.93 5.92 -1.66
C PHE A 29 1.84 5.74 -2.71
N LYS A 30 0.95 6.72 -2.87
CA LYS A 30 -0.15 6.67 -3.84
C LYS A 30 0.34 6.49 -5.26
N ASN A 31 1.35 7.26 -5.67
CA ASN A 31 1.91 7.18 -7.02
C ASN A 31 2.55 5.81 -7.29
N HIS A 32 3.34 5.28 -6.34
CA HIS A 32 3.94 3.96 -6.49
C HIS A 32 2.92 2.83 -6.47
N LEU A 33 1.84 2.97 -5.69
CA LEU A 33 0.77 1.97 -5.67
C LEU A 33 0.04 1.91 -7.02
N ILE A 34 -0.25 3.06 -7.64
CA ILE A 34 -0.85 3.10 -8.98
C ILE A 34 0.07 2.39 -9.99
N LEU A 35 1.38 2.68 -9.95
CA LEU A 35 2.36 2.01 -10.82
C LEU A 35 2.38 0.49 -10.65
N VAL A 36 2.28 -0.01 -9.41
CA VAL A 36 2.19 -1.46 -9.17
C VAL A 36 0.92 -2.03 -9.81
N LEU A 37 -0.23 -1.39 -9.59
CA LEU A 37 -1.50 -1.87 -10.10
C LEU A 37 -1.52 -1.90 -11.64
N ASP A 38 -0.90 -0.91 -12.29
CA ASP A 38 -0.77 -0.86 -13.75
C ASP A 38 0.14 -1.98 -14.31
N GLN A 39 1.01 -2.57 -13.49
CA GLN A 39 1.93 -3.64 -13.87
C GLN A 39 1.40 -5.05 -13.57
N ILE A 40 0.27 -5.19 -12.88
CA ILE A 40 -0.31 -6.50 -12.58
C ILE A 40 -0.95 -7.07 -13.84
N HIS A 41 -0.41 -8.19 -14.31
CA HIS A 41 -0.89 -8.88 -15.50
C HIS A 41 -0.89 -10.41 -15.29
N GLU A 42 -1.96 -11.09 -15.68
CA GLU A 42 -2.19 -12.51 -15.38
C GLU A 42 -1.27 -13.48 -16.15
N LEU A 43 -0.77 -13.06 -17.32
CA LEU A 43 0.16 -13.88 -18.12
C LEU A 43 1.60 -13.85 -17.60
N GLU A 44 1.89 -13.01 -16.62
CA GLU A 44 3.24 -12.87 -16.08
C GLU A 44 3.54 -13.91 -14.99
N SER A 45 4.82 -14.16 -14.76
CA SER A 45 5.27 -15.15 -13.76
C SER A 45 5.13 -14.65 -12.32
N GLU A 46 5.06 -15.58 -11.37
CA GLU A 46 5.12 -15.26 -9.93
C GLU A 46 6.36 -14.42 -9.58
N GLU A 47 7.51 -14.74 -10.19
CA GLU A 47 8.77 -14.02 -9.97
C GLU A 47 8.71 -12.58 -10.48
N PHE A 48 8.05 -12.34 -11.61
CA PHE A 48 7.80 -11.00 -12.11
C PHE A 48 6.98 -10.17 -11.11
N HIS A 49 5.91 -10.74 -10.57
CA HIS A 49 5.10 -10.05 -9.55
C HIS A 49 5.87 -9.83 -8.23
N LYS A 50 6.72 -10.77 -7.80
CA LYS A 50 7.62 -10.56 -6.65
C LYS A 50 8.55 -9.37 -6.86
N ASN A 51 9.12 -9.25 -8.06
CA ASN A 51 10.01 -8.14 -8.39
C ASN A 51 9.27 -6.80 -8.38
N ILE A 52 8.02 -6.74 -8.86
CA ILE A 52 7.17 -5.55 -8.75
C ILE A 52 6.97 -5.16 -7.28
N VAL A 53 6.65 -6.13 -6.42
CA VAL A 53 6.44 -5.89 -4.98
C VAL A 53 7.75 -5.44 -4.31
N SER A 54 8.89 -6.06 -4.60
CA SER A 54 10.19 -5.65 -4.04
C SER A 54 10.51 -4.20 -4.43
N ARG A 55 10.38 -3.88 -5.72
CA ARG A 55 10.63 -2.52 -6.24
C ARG A 55 9.68 -1.51 -5.62
N PHE A 56 8.41 -1.86 -5.42
CA PHE A 56 7.45 -1.00 -4.72
C PHE A 56 7.91 -0.68 -3.30
N LEU A 57 8.35 -1.68 -2.54
CA LEU A 57 8.81 -1.48 -1.16
C LEU A 57 10.07 -0.60 -1.12
N GLU A 58 11.06 -0.89 -1.96
CA GLU A 58 12.32 -0.13 -2.06
C GLU A 58 12.12 1.33 -2.51
N THR A 59 11.17 1.58 -3.41
CA THR A 59 10.94 2.93 -3.93
C THR A 59 10.01 3.74 -3.02
N THR A 60 9.17 3.09 -2.22
CA THR A 60 8.17 3.76 -1.39
C THR A 60 8.71 4.16 -0.02
N TYR A 61 9.50 3.31 0.63
CA TYR A 61 10.02 3.53 2.00
C TYR A 61 11.53 3.69 2.01
#